data_AF-A0A5Q4GI92-F1
#
_entry.id   AF-A0A5Q4GI92-F1
#
_cell.length_a   1.000
_cell.length_b   1.000
_cell.length_c   1.000
_cell.angle_alpha   90.00
_cell.angle_beta   90.00
_cell.angle_gamma   90.00
#
_symmetry.space_group_name_H-M   'P 1'
#
loop_
_entity.id
_entity.type
_entity.pdbx_description
1 polymer ?
#
loop_
_entity_poly.entity_id
_entity_poly.type
_entity_poly.pdbx_seq_one_letter_code
_entity_poly.pdbx_strand_id
1 'polypeptide(L)'
;MYTFGVTTDKIFAGNFAAPGAANADGFDKLAAYGRIGNDFRWLIDWDNDGVPNDSIVEPMGRTGYPVAGNFDGNAATGDQVGLFAGGTWYFDTTHNYRLDTTVTIPGMFGIPFVGDFNKSGRVDLGTWYQDTFYISESLADGVPGGVGFGNWSTTLVTFDFGFIGVRERPVVADFDMDGYTDIGLWVPDRLGANQQGVGEWYILVSGGESLLNRIVQDPLTGRDTIHFKPIPFGNDIYATFGNEFAIPVVGNFDPPVAAGSGGATGSSYTNPRDAFDVNNDGLVTPQDVLVMINDMNQYGARTLGEWVPGSLYLDVNADGDFTPADILAVINRLNDDASGGTAPASGGEGEWSPSAAEISSVTVPLATPTAAAVSVGAEVDSPSAAGIDSLFAESDEGDDLDDGRFASLSQHELDDLDKWITADDKTNVSEWDDGLDAILGEILGGVAS
;
A
#
# COMPACT_ATOMS: atom_id res chain seq x y z
N MET A 1 -15.73 9.68 -0.51
CA MET A 1 -15.42 11.13 -0.69
C MET A 1 -14.47 11.50 0.42
N TYR A 2 -13.19 11.71 0.10
CA TYR A 2 -12.19 12.15 1.06
C TYR A 2 -12.62 13.50 1.64
N THR A 3 -12.73 13.61 2.96
CA THR A 3 -13.07 14.87 3.65
C THR A 3 -11.87 15.27 4.49
N PHE A 4 -11.02 16.12 3.91
CA PHE A 4 -9.72 16.44 4.49
C PHE A 4 -9.56 17.96 4.68
N GLY A 5 -9.34 18.38 5.93
CA GLY A 5 -9.07 19.78 6.28
C GLY A 5 -10.19 20.77 5.99
N VAL A 6 -9.82 22.05 5.99
CA VAL A 6 -10.67 23.19 5.60
C VAL A 6 -10.02 23.98 4.46
N THR A 7 -10.75 24.94 3.87
CA THR A 7 -10.28 25.69 2.69
C THR A 7 -8.97 26.48 2.88
N THR A 8 -8.54 26.72 4.11
CA THR A 8 -7.28 27.39 4.43
C THR A 8 -6.10 26.44 4.55
N ASP A 9 -6.35 25.13 4.53
CA ASP A 9 -5.33 24.12 4.71
C ASP A 9 -4.66 23.82 3.36
N LYS A 10 -3.37 23.54 3.41
CA LYS A 10 -2.56 23.11 2.27
C LYS A 10 -2.48 21.60 2.31
N ILE A 11 -3.02 20.95 1.28
CA ILE A 11 -2.98 19.50 1.11
C ILE A 11 -1.63 19.09 0.51
N PHE A 12 -1.07 17.99 1.00
CA PHE A 12 0.14 17.35 0.50
C PHE A 12 0.03 15.83 0.72
N ALA A 13 1.01 15.08 0.23
CA ALA A 13 1.06 13.64 0.37
C ALA A 13 2.46 13.17 0.79
N GLY A 14 2.50 11.99 1.41
CA GLY A 14 3.71 11.26 1.79
C GLY A 14 3.37 9.94 2.47
N ASN A 15 4.36 9.08 2.63
CA ASN A 15 4.20 7.75 3.23
C ASN A 15 4.16 7.84 4.76
N PHE A 16 3.04 8.33 5.31
CA PHE A 16 2.87 8.52 6.75
C PHE A 16 2.55 7.21 7.48
N ALA A 17 2.97 7.13 8.74
CA ALA A 17 2.68 6.02 9.65
C ALA A 17 2.24 6.53 11.05
N ALA A 18 1.65 5.67 11.87
CA ALA A 18 1.32 6.07 13.24
C ALA A 18 2.59 6.50 14.01
N PRO A 19 2.56 7.53 14.87
CA PRO A 19 3.73 7.94 15.65
C PRO A 19 4.33 6.78 16.46
N GLY A 20 5.62 6.50 16.26
CA GLY A 20 6.32 5.37 16.89
C GLY A 20 6.10 4.01 16.21
N ALA A 21 5.43 3.96 15.05
CA ALA A 21 5.40 2.77 14.22
C ALA A 21 6.82 2.38 13.77
N ALA A 22 7.09 1.07 13.75
CA ALA A 22 8.37 0.55 13.31
C ALA A 22 8.51 0.61 11.78
N ASN A 23 7.39 0.45 11.05
CA ASN A 23 7.34 0.44 9.60
C ASN A 23 6.14 1.25 9.10
N ALA A 24 6.32 1.97 7.99
CA ALA A 24 5.25 2.46 7.14
C ALA A 24 4.88 1.40 6.08
N ASP A 25 3.70 1.52 5.47
CA ASP A 25 3.16 0.55 4.49
C ASP A 25 3.72 0.75 3.06
N GLY A 26 4.43 1.86 2.81
CA GLY A 26 5.03 2.14 1.50
C GLY A 26 4.14 2.97 0.57
N PHE A 27 2.93 3.33 1.01
CA PHE A 27 1.97 4.10 0.22
C PHE A 27 1.78 5.51 0.75
N ASP A 28 1.68 6.45 -0.20
CA ASP A 28 1.43 7.84 0.11
C ASP A 28 -0.02 8.06 0.56
N LYS A 29 -0.15 8.87 1.60
CA LYS A 29 -1.42 9.24 2.23
C LYS A 29 -1.60 10.75 2.17
N LEU A 30 -2.84 11.20 2.25
CA LEU A 30 -3.11 12.63 2.29
C LEU A 30 -2.82 13.20 3.68
N ALA A 31 -2.24 14.38 3.68
CA ALA A 31 -2.08 15.19 4.88
C ALA A 31 -2.40 16.65 4.58
N ALA A 32 -2.60 17.42 5.64
CA ALA A 32 -2.89 18.84 5.51
C ALA A 32 -2.22 19.66 6.60
N TYR A 33 -1.74 20.84 6.21
CA TYR A 33 -1.23 21.85 7.13
C TYR A 33 -2.00 23.15 6.97
N GLY A 34 -2.53 23.66 8.07
CA GLY A 34 -3.25 24.92 8.01
C GLY A 34 -3.60 25.49 9.37
N ARG A 35 -4.36 26.58 9.34
CA ARG A 35 -4.66 27.38 10.53
C ARG A 35 -6.15 27.33 10.85
N ILE A 36 -6.49 26.98 12.08
CA ILE A 36 -7.84 27.13 12.62
C ILE A 36 -7.81 27.98 13.88
N GLY A 37 -8.61 29.03 13.88
CA GLY A 37 -8.57 30.04 14.94
C GLY A 37 -7.19 30.69 14.99
N ASN A 38 -6.50 30.54 16.12
CA ASN A 38 -5.16 31.07 16.30
C ASN A 38 -4.06 30.04 16.04
N ASP A 39 -4.39 28.76 16.02
CA ASP A 39 -3.42 27.66 16.02
C ASP A 39 -3.21 27.10 14.63
N PHE A 40 -1.96 26.72 14.35
CA PHE A 40 -1.64 25.88 13.20
C PHE A 40 -1.70 24.42 13.60
N ARG A 41 -2.09 23.55 12.67
CA ARG A 41 -2.11 22.12 12.91
C ARG A 41 -1.73 21.31 11.67
N TRP A 42 -1.26 20.11 11.93
CA TRP A 42 -1.14 19.00 11.00
C TRP A 42 -2.38 18.11 11.12
N LEU A 43 -2.92 17.71 9.98
CA LEU A 43 -3.88 16.62 9.85
C LEU A 43 -3.17 15.50 9.11
N ILE A 44 -3.04 14.33 9.75
CA ILE A 44 -2.33 13.17 9.21
C ILE A 44 -3.30 12.00 9.14
N ASP A 45 -3.44 11.41 7.96
CA ASP A 45 -4.01 10.09 7.74
C ASP A 45 -2.84 9.12 7.60
N TRP A 46 -2.85 8.06 8.41
CA TRP A 46 -1.84 7.01 8.39
C TRP A 46 -2.41 5.61 8.10
N ASP A 47 -3.72 5.48 7.85
CA ASP A 47 -4.38 4.18 7.56
C ASP A 47 -5.08 4.10 6.18
N ASN A 48 -4.93 5.14 5.35
CA ASN A 48 -5.44 5.22 3.98
C ASN A 48 -6.97 5.29 3.87
N ASP A 49 -7.71 5.57 4.95
CA ASP A 49 -9.18 5.62 4.92
C ASP A 49 -9.73 6.97 4.39
N GLY A 50 -8.84 7.96 4.22
CA GLY A 50 -9.19 9.28 3.74
C GLY A 50 -9.74 10.26 4.76
N VAL A 51 -9.59 9.91 6.03
CA VAL A 51 -9.94 10.70 7.20
C VAL A 51 -8.68 10.88 8.05
N PRO A 52 -8.36 12.10 8.50
CA PRO A 52 -7.21 12.26 9.38
C PRO A 52 -7.40 11.50 10.70
N ASN A 53 -6.48 10.58 11.00
CA ASN A 53 -6.39 9.92 12.31
C ASN A 53 -5.91 10.90 13.39
N ASP A 54 -4.97 11.77 13.02
CA ASP A 54 -4.31 12.70 13.93
C ASP A 54 -4.58 14.17 13.56
N SER A 55 -4.83 14.98 14.58
CA SER A 55 -4.93 16.44 14.50
C SER A 55 -3.98 17.08 15.50
N ILE A 56 -2.76 17.39 15.04
CA ILE A 56 -1.65 17.77 15.91
C ILE A 56 -1.41 19.27 15.80
N VAL A 57 -1.59 19.98 16.91
CA VAL A 57 -1.26 21.42 16.98
C VAL A 57 0.26 21.61 16.84
N GLU A 58 0.66 22.49 15.93
CA GLU A 58 2.05 22.85 15.63
C GLU A 58 2.46 24.10 16.44
N PRO A 59 3.27 23.94 17.51
CA PRO A 59 3.63 25.06 18.39
C PRO A 59 4.46 26.16 17.73
N MET A 60 5.23 25.85 16.67
CA MET A 60 6.00 26.86 15.95
C MET A 60 5.10 27.86 15.20
N GLY A 61 3.88 27.45 14.83
CA GLY A 61 2.82 28.35 14.36
C GLY A 61 3.19 29.26 13.18
N ARG A 62 3.72 28.71 12.08
CA ARG A 62 4.21 29.49 10.93
C ARG A 62 3.32 29.33 9.69
N THR A 63 3.18 30.40 8.92
CA THR A 63 2.63 30.29 7.55
C THR A 63 3.73 29.84 6.61
N GLY A 64 3.56 28.67 6.00
CA GLY A 64 4.53 28.08 5.09
C GLY A 64 3.87 27.08 4.13
N TYR A 65 4.69 26.33 3.40
CA TYR A 65 4.27 25.26 2.52
C TYR A 65 4.74 23.92 3.08
N PRO A 66 3.83 22.96 3.32
CA PRO A 66 4.19 21.65 3.83
C PRO A 66 4.86 20.81 2.74
N VAL A 67 5.72 19.90 3.17
CA VAL A 67 6.32 18.83 2.37
C VAL A 67 6.37 17.55 3.23
N ALA A 68 6.46 16.40 2.58
CA ALA A 68 6.74 15.13 3.23
C ALA A 68 7.99 14.49 2.62
N GLY A 69 8.78 13.82 3.44
CA GLY A 69 9.90 13.02 2.95
C GLY A 69 10.65 12.34 4.09
N ASN A 70 11.45 11.34 3.72
CA ASN A 70 12.41 10.67 4.58
C ASN A 70 13.62 11.59 4.91
N PHE A 71 13.43 12.56 5.80
CA PHE A 71 14.44 13.55 6.20
C PHE A 71 15.44 13.03 7.24
N ASP A 72 15.06 12.04 8.04
CA ASP A 72 15.96 11.38 9.00
C ASP A 72 16.85 10.30 8.36
N GLY A 73 16.50 9.85 7.15
CA GLY A 73 17.21 8.85 6.37
C GLY A 73 16.80 7.41 6.69
N ASN A 74 15.77 7.20 7.52
CA ASN A 74 15.21 5.87 7.79
C ASN A 74 13.93 5.63 6.99
N ALA A 75 14.07 5.04 5.81
CA ALA A 75 12.93 4.78 4.93
C ALA A 75 11.89 3.80 5.54
N ALA A 76 12.28 3.01 6.54
CA ALA A 76 11.36 2.07 7.18
C ALA A 76 10.25 2.80 7.94
N THR A 77 10.56 3.89 8.65
CA THR A 77 9.60 4.59 9.53
C THR A 77 8.65 5.53 8.80
N GLY A 78 8.72 5.57 7.46
CA GLY A 78 7.90 6.44 6.62
C GLY A 78 8.42 7.87 6.55
N ASP A 79 7.63 8.73 5.93
CA ASP A 79 7.95 10.13 5.72
C ASP A 79 7.66 10.98 6.96
N GLN A 80 8.56 11.92 7.24
CA GLN A 80 8.33 12.97 8.23
C GLN A 80 7.74 14.22 7.57
N VAL A 81 7.14 15.09 8.39
CA VAL A 81 6.61 16.37 7.92
C VAL A 81 7.71 17.44 7.92
N GLY A 82 7.70 18.25 6.87
CA GLY A 82 8.51 19.45 6.76
C GLY A 82 7.67 20.67 6.41
N LEU A 83 8.19 21.85 6.73
CA LEU A 83 7.56 23.12 6.40
C LEU A 83 8.63 24.07 5.84
N PHE A 84 8.37 24.67 4.67
CA PHE A 84 9.18 25.79 4.18
C PHE A 84 8.46 27.10 4.45
N ALA A 85 9.06 27.96 5.28
CA ALA A 85 8.47 29.24 5.67
C ALA A 85 9.53 30.35 5.70
N GLY A 86 9.33 31.38 4.89
CA GLY A 86 10.18 32.58 4.90
C GLY A 86 11.64 32.34 4.52
N GLY A 87 11.93 31.36 3.66
CA GLY A 87 13.30 31.00 3.27
C GLY A 87 13.99 30.02 4.22
N THR A 88 13.29 29.53 5.24
CA THR A 88 13.79 28.56 6.20
C THR A 88 12.99 27.26 6.10
N TRP A 89 13.70 26.15 6.09
CA TRP A 89 13.15 24.80 6.21
C TRP A 89 13.02 24.43 7.67
N TYR A 90 11.92 23.78 8.01
CA TYR A 90 11.62 23.24 9.31
C TYR A 90 11.26 21.77 9.14
N PHE A 91 11.70 20.91 10.03
CA PHE A 91 11.49 19.47 9.91
C PHE A 91 11.14 18.86 11.26
N ASP A 92 10.29 17.84 11.22
CA ASP A 92 10.15 16.86 12.29
C ASP A 92 11.25 15.81 12.15
N THR A 93 12.05 15.64 13.20
CA THR A 93 13.14 14.63 13.26
C THR A 93 12.82 13.52 14.25
N THR A 94 11.69 13.62 14.94
CA THR A 94 11.30 12.77 16.05
C THR A 94 10.08 11.90 15.75
N HIS A 95 9.55 11.96 14.52
CA HIS A 95 8.40 11.17 14.03
C HIS A 95 7.15 11.36 14.88
N ASN A 96 6.92 12.58 15.36
CA ASN A 96 5.73 12.93 16.13
C ASN A 96 4.87 13.99 15.44
N TYR A 97 5.19 14.28 14.19
CA TYR A 97 4.58 15.30 13.33
C TYR A 97 4.63 16.71 13.92
N ARG A 98 5.68 17.04 14.67
CA ARG A 98 5.96 18.39 15.13
C ARG A 98 7.34 18.82 14.68
N LEU A 99 7.41 20.06 14.22
CA LEU A 99 8.66 20.65 13.78
C LEU A 99 9.60 20.89 14.99
N ASP A 100 10.81 20.34 14.92
CA ASP A 100 11.81 20.47 15.98
C ASP A 100 13.18 20.97 15.48
N THR A 101 13.44 20.85 14.18
CA THR A 101 14.73 21.21 13.58
C THR A 101 14.55 22.22 12.45
N THR A 102 15.57 23.05 12.20
CA THR A 102 15.53 24.10 11.17
C THR A 102 16.80 24.15 10.35
N VAL A 103 16.66 24.40 9.04
CA VAL A 103 17.77 24.56 8.09
C VAL A 103 17.54 25.81 7.24
N THR A 104 18.60 26.57 6.99
CA THR A 104 18.56 27.72 6.08
C THR A 104 19.62 27.55 5.00
N ILE A 105 19.17 27.49 3.75
CA ILE A 105 20.03 27.42 2.57
C ILE A 105 19.84 28.74 1.81
N PRO A 106 20.90 29.56 1.68
CA PRO A 106 20.79 30.82 0.95
C PRO A 106 20.34 30.61 -0.49
N GLY A 107 19.43 31.46 -0.97
CA GLY A 107 18.98 31.44 -2.36
C GLY A 107 17.72 30.62 -2.64
N MET A 108 17.16 29.91 -1.65
CA MET A 108 15.90 29.18 -1.81
C MET A 108 14.70 30.09 -1.51
N PHE A 109 13.76 30.16 -2.45
CA PHE A 109 12.54 30.98 -2.37
C PHE A 109 11.41 30.32 -3.15
N GLY A 110 10.15 30.70 -2.89
CA GLY A 110 9.00 30.24 -3.68
C GLY A 110 8.33 28.99 -3.13
N ILE A 111 7.93 28.07 -4.02
CA ILE A 111 7.17 26.86 -3.67
C ILE A 111 8.16 25.71 -3.43
N PRO A 112 8.15 25.04 -2.26
CA PRO A 112 9.07 23.95 -2.00
C PRO A 112 8.63 22.66 -2.70
N PHE A 113 9.59 21.78 -2.92
CA PHE A 113 9.41 20.39 -3.30
C PHE A 113 10.62 19.60 -2.77
N VAL A 114 10.48 18.28 -2.64
CA VAL A 114 11.52 17.40 -2.08
C VAL A 114 11.50 16.07 -2.82
N GLY A 115 12.63 15.37 -2.84
CA GLY A 115 12.78 14.09 -3.54
C GLY A 115 14.24 13.66 -3.61
N ASP A 116 14.52 12.44 -4.06
CA ASP A 116 15.88 11.97 -4.32
C ASP A 116 16.20 12.15 -5.81
N PHE A 117 16.79 13.29 -6.19
CA PHE A 117 17.03 13.62 -7.60
C PHE A 117 18.33 13.01 -8.13
N ASN A 118 19.21 12.56 -7.24
CA ASN A 118 20.52 12.00 -7.58
C ASN A 118 20.69 10.53 -7.18
N LYS A 119 19.65 9.89 -6.64
CA LYS A 119 19.61 8.49 -6.22
C LYS A 119 20.65 8.18 -5.13
N SER A 120 20.82 9.11 -4.21
CA SER A 120 21.70 8.95 -3.04
C SER A 120 21.06 8.12 -1.93
N GLY A 121 19.75 7.84 -2.02
CA GLY A 121 18.93 7.27 -0.96
C GLY A 121 18.53 8.28 0.11
N ARG A 122 18.81 9.58 -0.11
CA ARG A 122 18.49 10.69 0.80
C ARG A 122 17.67 11.75 0.09
N VAL A 123 16.83 12.43 0.85
CA VAL A 123 15.95 13.48 0.31
C VAL A 123 16.72 14.77 0.06
N ASP A 124 16.72 15.21 -1.19
CA ASP A 124 17.17 16.53 -1.62
C ASP A 124 16.06 17.57 -1.44
N LEU A 125 16.47 18.83 -1.30
CA LEU A 125 15.53 19.95 -1.12
C LEU A 125 15.47 20.80 -2.38
N GLY A 126 14.27 21.23 -2.74
CA GLY A 126 14.06 22.06 -3.91
C GLY A 126 13.08 23.19 -3.68
N THR A 127 13.25 24.28 -4.43
CA THR A 127 12.25 25.34 -4.54
C THR A 127 12.07 25.79 -5.98
N TRP A 128 10.82 26.11 -6.34
CA TRP A 128 10.43 26.69 -7.62
C TRP A 128 10.14 28.19 -7.47
N TYR A 129 10.85 29.03 -8.22
CA TYR A 129 10.69 30.48 -8.18
C TYR A 129 11.13 31.14 -9.47
N GLN A 130 10.27 32.03 -10.00
CA GLN A 130 10.58 32.87 -11.18
C GLN A 130 11.11 32.08 -12.39
N ASP A 131 10.39 31.03 -12.78
CA ASP A 131 10.72 30.16 -13.91
C ASP A 131 11.97 29.28 -13.72
N THR A 132 12.55 29.25 -12.52
CA THR A 132 13.77 28.52 -12.20
C THR A 132 13.55 27.51 -11.07
N PHE A 133 14.04 26.30 -11.28
CA PHE A 133 14.21 25.30 -10.22
C PHE A 133 15.53 25.54 -9.49
N TYR A 134 15.49 25.50 -8.17
CA TYR A 134 16.65 25.59 -7.28
C TYR A 134 16.72 24.31 -6.45
N ILE A 135 17.77 23.53 -6.61
CA ILE A 135 17.94 22.23 -5.96
C ILE A 135 19.19 22.26 -5.08
N SER A 136 19.04 21.77 -3.86
CA SER A 136 20.08 21.55 -2.89
C SER A 136 20.18 20.05 -2.63
N GLU A 137 21.23 19.45 -3.20
CA GLU A 137 21.49 18.02 -3.02
C GLU A 137 21.87 17.73 -1.57
N SER A 138 21.31 16.64 -1.06
CA SER A 138 21.69 16.04 0.20
C SER A 138 23.13 15.53 0.12
N LEU A 139 23.86 15.68 1.22
CA LEU A 139 25.26 15.28 1.31
C LEU A 139 25.32 13.92 2.02
N ALA A 140 26.06 12.96 1.43
CA ALA A 140 26.20 11.61 1.97
C ALA A 140 26.81 11.58 3.38
N ASP A 141 26.54 10.49 4.12
CA ASP A 141 27.20 10.20 5.39
C ASP A 141 28.71 10.04 5.17
N GLY A 142 29.52 10.79 5.93
CA GLY A 142 30.99 10.74 5.82
C GLY A 142 31.66 12.05 5.36
N VAL A 143 30.90 13.09 5.01
CA VAL A 143 31.41 14.47 5.13
C VAL A 143 31.64 14.75 6.63
N PRO A 144 32.72 15.42 7.07
CA PRO A 144 32.88 15.80 8.47
C PRO A 144 31.64 16.57 8.97
N GLY A 145 30.78 15.90 9.76
CA GLY A 145 29.47 16.40 10.20
C GLY A 145 28.24 15.56 9.77
N GLY A 146 28.40 14.56 8.87
CA GLY A 146 27.31 13.73 8.34
C GLY A 146 27.10 12.42 9.09
N VAL A 147 26.60 12.50 10.32
CA VAL A 147 25.86 11.43 10.99
C VAL A 147 24.78 12.10 11.85
N GLY A 148 23.54 12.04 11.39
CA GLY A 148 22.40 12.75 11.96
C GLY A 148 21.67 13.57 10.91
N PHE A 149 20.46 14.00 11.27
CA PHE A 149 19.54 14.82 10.47
C PHE A 149 20.23 15.76 9.45
N GLY A 150 19.74 15.73 8.20
CA GLY A 150 20.39 16.10 6.94
C GLY A 150 21.41 17.26 6.92
N ASN A 151 22.45 17.04 6.12
CA ASN A 151 23.35 18.08 5.64
C ASN A 151 23.06 18.29 4.14
N TRP A 152 22.76 19.51 3.73
CA TRP A 152 22.40 19.85 2.36
C TRP A 152 23.38 20.87 1.78
N SER A 153 23.64 20.75 0.47
CA SER A 153 24.57 21.62 -0.23
C SER A 153 24.09 23.08 -0.22
N THR A 154 24.96 24.01 0.17
CA THR A 154 24.70 25.45 -0.01
C THR A 154 24.99 25.93 -1.43
N THR A 155 25.59 25.08 -2.26
CA THR A 155 25.71 25.30 -3.70
C THR A 155 24.49 24.72 -4.40
N LEU A 156 23.65 25.60 -4.92
CA LEU A 156 22.41 25.23 -5.59
C LEU A 156 22.69 24.82 -7.04
N VAL A 157 22.09 23.71 -7.46
CA VAL A 157 21.92 23.37 -8.88
C VAL A 157 20.67 24.08 -9.37
N THR A 158 20.75 24.76 -10.51
CA THR A 158 19.64 25.55 -11.04
C THR A 158 19.42 25.30 -12.51
N PHE A 159 18.16 25.28 -12.93
CA PHE A 159 17.80 25.31 -14.34
C PHE A 159 16.45 25.99 -14.54
N ASP A 160 16.32 26.68 -15.66
CA ASP A 160 15.08 27.30 -16.12
C ASP A 160 14.22 26.24 -16.79
N PHE A 161 12.96 26.15 -16.35
CA PHE A 161 11.95 25.32 -16.97
C PHE A 161 10.58 25.90 -16.61
N GLY A 162 10.03 26.78 -17.43
CA GLY A 162 8.81 27.50 -17.12
C GLY A 162 7.95 27.80 -18.35
N PHE A 163 6.75 28.30 -18.11
CA PHE A 163 5.79 28.66 -19.14
C PHE A 163 5.34 30.10 -18.95
N ILE A 164 4.68 30.65 -19.97
CA ILE A 164 4.08 31.98 -19.85
C ILE A 164 2.93 31.90 -18.83
N GLY A 165 3.18 32.40 -17.64
CA GLY A 165 2.24 32.36 -16.51
C GLY A 165 2.95 32.71 -15.20
N VAL A 166 2.22 32.60 -14.09
CA VAL A 166 2.76 32.77 -12.72
C VAL A 166 2.09 31.80 -11.72
N ARG A 167 1.33 30.83 -12.23
CA ARG A 167 0.45 29.94 -11.44
C ARG A 167 0.92 28.49 -11.47
N GLU A 168 2.05 28.23 -12.12
CA GLU A 168 2.71 26.94 -12.20
C GLU A 168 3.04 26.42 -10.81
N ARG A 169 2.88 25.11 -10.62
CA ARG A 169 3.21 24.44 -9.38
C ARG A 169 4.18 23.29 -9.67
N PRO A 170 5.30 23.19 -8.91
CA PRO A 170 6.16 22.02 -9.01
C PRO A 170 5.39 20.79 -8.56
N VAL A 171 5.61 19.69 -9.28
CA VAL A 171 5.17 18.34 -8.93
C VAL A 171 6.37 17.42 -9.06
N VAL A 172 6.54 16.54 -8.08
CA VAL A 172 7.68 15.63 -8.00
C VAL A 172 7.20 14.28 -7.52
N ALA A 173 7.64 13.23 -8.18
CA ALA A 173 7.40 11.82 -7.86
C ALA A 173 8.32 10.99 -8.77
N ASP A 174 8.49 9.71 -8.47
CA ASP A 174 9.09 8.76 -9.40
C ASP A 174 8.00 8.27 -10.38
N PHE A 175 7.84 8.94 -11.53
CA PHE A 175 6.73 8.66 -12.46
C PHE A 175 7.02 7.45 -13.36
N ASP A 176 8.29 7.07 -13.56
CA ASP A 176 8.69 5.90 -14.35
C ASP A 176 9.23 4.73 -13.50
N MET A 177 9.21 4.87 -12.17
CA MET A 177 9.57 3.84 -11.18
C MET A 177 11.02 3.38 -11.30
N ASP A 178 11.93 4.29 -11.61
CA ASP A 178 13.35 4.00 -11.82
C ASP A 178 14.23 4.28 -10.58
N GLY A 179 13.62 4.82 -9.52
CA GLY A 179 14.24 5.20 -8.26
C GLY A 179 14.88 6.59 -8.25
N TYR A 180 14.75 7.38 -9.32
CA TYR A 180 15.01 8.81 -9.32
C TYR A 180 13.68 9.55 -9.14
N THR A 181 13.69 10.61 -8.34
CA THR A 181 12.53 11.51 -8.33
C THR A 181 12.55 12.37 -9.58
N ASP A 182 11.46 12.32 -10.35
CA ASP A 182 11.25 13.19 -11.50
C ASP A 182 10.73 14.57 -11.09
N ILE A 183 10.85 15.54 -12.00
CA ILE A 183 10.43 16.91 -11.77
C ILE A 183 9.48 17.34 -12.87
N GLY A 184 8.36 17.94 -12.48
CA GLY A 184 7.41 18.50 -13.43
C GLY A 184 6.80 19.82 -12.97
N LEU A 185 6.06 20.42 -13.89
CA LEU A 185 5.18 21.55 -13.63
C LEU A 185 3.75 21.20 -13.99
N TRP A 186 2.85 21.47 -13.05
CA TRP A 186 1.43 21.59 -13.32
C TRP A 186 1.08 23.05 -13.58
N VAL A 187 0.38 23.28 -14.69
CA VAL A 187 -0.03 24.61 -15.14
C VAL A 187 -1.56 24.67 -15.14
N PRO A 188 -2.20 25.40 -14.21
CA PRO A 188 -3.66 25.41 -14.06
C PRO A 188 -4.39 25.97 -15.27
N ASP A 189 -3.83 27.00 -15.89
CA ASP A 189 -4.40 27.74 -16.98
C ASP A 189 -3.31 28.46 -17.78
N ARG A 190 -3.41 28.41 -19.12
CA ARG A 190 -2.57 29.21 -20.01
C ARG A 190 -3.40 30.11 -20.90
N LEU A 191 -3.04 31.39 -20.90
CA LEU A 191 -3.56 32.36 -21.86
C LEU A 191 -3.11 31.95 -23.27
N GLY A 192 -4.06 31.57 -24.12
CA GLY A 192 -3.81 31.20 -25.52
C GLY A 192 -3.83 29.71 -25.84
N ALA A 193 -4.12 28.82 -24.87
CA ALA A 193 -4.42 27.42 -25.16
C ALA A 193 -5.84 27.24 -25.74
N ASN A 194 -6.00 26.30 -26.67
CA ASN A 194 -7.28 26.04 -27.36
C ASN A 194 -8.36 25.43 -26.44
N GLN A 195 -7.96 24.89 -25.28
CA GLN A 195 -8.81 24.30 -24.24
C GLN A 195 -8.64 25.15 -22.99
N GLN A 196 -9.41 26.24 -22.87
CA GLN A 196 -9.42 27.03 -21.65
C GLN A 196 -10.08 26.23 -20.52
N GLY A 197 -9.46 26.23 -19.34
CA GLY A 197 -10.02 25.60 -18.13
C GLY A 197 -9.62 24.14 -17.88
N VAL A 198 -8.55 23.66 -18.51
CA VAL A 198 -7.96 22.34 -18.21
C VAL A 198 -6.52 22.54 -17.74
N GLY A 199 -6.14 21.86 -16.65
CA GLY A 199 -4.76 21.86 -16.15
C GLY A 199 -3.84 21.04 -17.04
N GLU A 200 -2.68 21.58 -17.37
CA GLU A 200 -1.64 20.93 -18.17
C GLU A 200 -0.51 20.42 -17.26
N TRP A 201 0.03 19.25 -17.57
CA TRP A 201 1.12 18.62 -16.83
C TRP A 201 2.29 18.44 -17.78
N TYR A 202 3.46 18.90 -17.35
CA TYR A 202 4.72 18.71 -18.06
C TYR A 202 5.71 18.06 -17.11
N ILE A 203 5.98 16.78 -17.29
CA ILE A 203 6.87 16.00 -16.43
C ILE A 203 8.17 15.73 -17.19
N LEU A 204 9.28 16.18 -16.63
CA LEU A 204 10.62 15.79 -17.07
C LEU A 204 10.92 14.45 -16.42
N VAL A 205 11.03 13.40 -17.23
CA VAL A 205 11.24 12.03 -16.71
C VAL A 205 12.74 11.70 -16.76
N SER A 206 13.26 11.14 -15.69
CA SER A 206 14.67 10.78 -15.49
C SER A 206 15.14 9.74 -16.52
N GLY A 207 14.42 8.64 -16.69
CA GLY A 207 14.69 7.63 -17.72
C GLY A 207 15.92 6.77 -17.45
N GLY A 208 16.16 6.46 -16.17
CA GLY A 208 17.26 5.64 -15.65
C GLY A 208 18.45 6.43 -15.12
N GLU A 209 18.44 7.76 -15.23
CA GLU A 209 19.55 8.64 -14.88
C GLU A 209 19.04 9.96 -14.28
N SER A 210 19.82 10.59 -13.40
CA SER A 210 19.44 11.87 -12.79
C SER A 210 19.07 12.94 -13.83
N LEU A 211 17.94 13.61 -13.61
CA LEU A 211 17.52 14.76 -14.43
C LEU A 211 18.55 15.87 -14.48
N LEU A 212 19.39 16.00 -13.45
CA LEU A 212 20.45 17.02 -13.38
C LEU A 212 21.48 16.85 -14.50
N ASN A 213 21.65 15.63 -15.04
CA ASN A 213 22.53 15.36 -16.18
C ASN A 213 21.98 15.89 -17.51
N ARG A 214 20.69 16.24 -17.58
CA ARG A 214 20.05 16.80 -18.78
C ARG A 214 20.19 18.32 -18.88
N ILE A 215 20.78 18.98 -17.89
CA ILE A 215 20.95 20.43 -17.87
C ILE A 215 21.91 20.85 -18.99
N VAL A 216 21.44 21.76 -19.83
CA VAL A 216 22.19 22.35 -20.94
C VAL A 216 22.01 23.86 -20.94
N GLN A 217 22.96 24.60 -21.51
CA GLN A 217 22.78 26.04 -21.70
C GLN A 217 21.89 26.33 -22.90
N ASP A 218 20.85 27.14 -22.69
CA ASP A 218 20.02 27.68 -23.76
C ASP A 218 20.88 28.61 -24.65
N PRO A 219 21.02 28.34 -25.96
CA PRO A 219 21.83 29.16 -26.85
C PRO A 219 21.33 30.60 -27.01
N LEU A 220 20.07 30.89 -26.68
CA LEU A 220 19.48 32.23 -26.80
C LEU A 220 19.68 33.07 -25.54
N THR A 221 19.46 32.49 -24.37
CA THR A 221 19.50 33.21 -23.09
C THR A 221 20.82 33.03 -22.32
N GLY A 222 21.59 31.99 -22.63
CA GLY A 222 22.79 31.59 -21.91
C GLY A 222 22.52 31.03 -20.51
N ARG A 223 21.25 30.75 -20.19
CA ARG A 223 20.84 30.18 -18.90
C ARG A 223 20.76 28.66 -18.99
N ASP A 224 20.99 28.01 -17.86
CA ASP A 224 20.84 26.57 -17.74
C ASP A 224 19.36 26.20 -17.88
N THR A 225 19.05 25.17 -18.66
CA THR A 225 17.68 24.70 -18.91
C THR A 225 17.67 23.20 -19.13
N ILE A 226 16.50 22.58 -18.95
CA ILE A 226 16.24 21.22 -19.41
C ILE A 226 15.19 21.31 -20.52
N HIS A 227 15.54 20.80 -21.69
CA HIS A 227 14.59 20.72 -22.80
C HIS A 227 13.56 19.61 -22.56
N PHE A 228 12.29 19.98 -22.68
CA PHE A 228 11.17 19.04 -22.70
C PHE A 228 11.14 18.27 -24.03
N LYS A 229 11.24 16.94 -23.95
CA LYS A 229 11.33 16.00 -25.06
C LYS A 229 10.36 14.83 -24.85
N PRO A 230 9.11 14.95 -25.32
CA PRO A 230 8.15 13.87 -25.23
C PRO A 230 8.46 12.77 -26.25
N ILE A 231 7.82 11.61 -26.08
CA ILE A 231 7.85 10.51 -27.04
C ILE A 231 7.42 11.06 -28.43
N PRO A 232 8.18 10.79 -29.52
CA PRO A 232 9.26 9.79 -29.65
C PRO A 232 10.69 10.32 -29.43
N PHE A 233 10.87 11.59 -29.05
CA PHE A 233 12.19 12.23 -28.97
C PHE A 233 12.83 12.20 -27.59
N GLY A 234 12.09 11.70 -26.60
CA GLY A 234 12.52 11.44 -25.24
C GLY A 234 11.41 10.71 -24.47
N ASN A 235 11.51 10.75 -23.16
CA ASN A 235 10.65 10.06 -22.19
C ASN A 235 9.72 11.02 -21.44
N ASP A 236 9.77 12.32 -21.71
CA ASP A 236 8.97 13.31 -20.97
C ASP A 236 7.46 13.14 -21.23
N ILE A 237 6.66 13.43 -20.21
CA ILE A 237 5.22 13.20 -20.23
C ILE A 237 4.50 14.55 -20.33
N TYR A 238 3.56 14.62 -21.28
CA TYR A 238 2.54 15.67 -21.34
C TYR A 238 1.17 15.05 -21.07
N ALA A 239 0.41 15.65 -20.15
CA ALA A 239 -0.96 15.24 -19.87
C ALA A 239 -1.85 16.46 -19.61
N THR A 240 -3.17 16.25 -19.71
CA THR A 240 -4.18 17.26 -19.39
C THR A 240 -5.16 16.69 -18.38
N PHE A 241 -5.14 17.23 -17.17
CA PHE A 241 -6.00 16.79 -16.07
C PHE A 241 -6.16 17.88 -15.01
N GLY A 242 -7.35 17.97 -14.43
CA GLY A 242 -7.73 19.04 -13.50
C GLY A 242 -8.09 20.34 -14.22
N ASN A 243 -8.19 21.43 -13.46
CA ASN A 243 -8.55 22.76 -13.92
C ASN A 243 -7.94 23.85 -13.01
N GLU A 244 -8.27 25.12 -13.24
CA GLU A 244 -7.72 26.23 -12.47
C GLU A 244 -8.07 26.27 -10.97
N PHE A 245 -9.01 25.43 -10.53
CA PHE A 245 -9.43 25.28 -9.13
C PHE A 245 -8.84 24.03 -8.47
N ALA A 246 -8.17 23.16 -9.22
CA ALA A 246 -7.55 21.96 -8.69
C ALA A 246 -6.24 22.27 -7.93
N ILE A 247 -5.81 21.32 -7.12
CA ILE A 247 -4.50 21.30 -6.48
C ILE A 247 -3.80 20.04 -6.97
N PRO A 248 -2.61 20.15 -7.59
CA PRO A 248 -1.87 18.96 -8.00
C PRO A 248 -1.29 18.30 -6.74
N VAL A 249 -1.69 17.06 -6.50
CA VAL A 249 -1.10 16.19 -5.48
C VAL A 249 -0.72 14.91 -6.21
N VAL A 250 0.54 14.54 -6.08
CA VAL A 250 1.13 13.33 -6.69
C VAL A 250 1.71 12.48 -5.58
N GLY A 251 1.71 11.18 -5.79
CA GLY A 251 2.20 10.20 -4.84
C GLY A 251 1.93 8.78 -5.31
N ASN A 252 2.65 7.83 -4.74
CA ASN A 252 2.38 6.40 -4.84
C ASN A 252 1.21 6.04 -3.92
N PHE A 253 0.00 6.45 -4.30
CA PHE A 253 -1.20 6.11 -3.54
C PHE A 253 -1.50 4.62 -3.64
N ASP A 254 -1.92 4.03 -2.52
CA ASP A 254 -2.39 2.65 -2.48
C ASP A 254 -3.43 2.45 -3.59
N PRO A 255 -3.24 1.48 -4.51
CA PRO A 255 -4.31 1.11 -5.43
C PRO A 255 -5.58 0.83 -4.61
N PRO A 256 -6.78 1.09 -5.16
CA PRO A 256 -8.00 0.73 -4.47
C PRO A 256 -7.90 -0.75 -4.08
N VAL A 257 -7.82 -1.04 -2.79
CA VAL A 257 -8.15 -2.38 -2.32
C VAL A 257 -9.56 -2.61 -2.85
N ALA A 258 -9.72 -3.53 -3.81
CA ALA A 258 -11.05 -4.04 -4.10
C ALA A 258 -11.66 -4.34 -2.74
N ALA A 259 -12.82 -3.74 -2.41
CA ALA A 259 -13.35 -3.75 -1.05
C ALA A 259 -13.17 -5.14 -0.41
N GLY A 260 -12.17 -5.24 0.49
CA GLY A 260 -11.61 -6.51 0.94
C GLY A 260 -10.08 -6.60 0.86
N SER A 261 -9.36 -5.91 1.75
CA SER A 261 -8.02 -6.38 2.18
C SER A 261 -7.59 -5.68 3.48
N GLY A 262 -8.33 -5.94 4.56
CA GLY A 262 -7.63 -6.17 5.83
C GLY A 262 -6.94 -7.51 5.68
N GLY A 263 -5.63 -7.57 5.95
CA GLY A 263 -4.77 -8.70 5.60
C GLY A 263 -5.42 -10.08 5.69
N ALA A 264 -5.81 -10.59 4.53
CA ALA A 264 -6.00 -11.99 4.23
C ALA A 264 -5.81 -12.07 2.71
N THR A 265 -5.11 -13.08 2.25
CA THR A 265 -5.20 -13.54 0.87
C THR A 265 -6.67 -13.60 0.47
N GLY A 266 -7.19 -12.58 -0.23
CA GLY A 266 -8.57 -12.50 -0.68
C GLY A 266 -8.86 -13.76 -1.47
N SER A 267 -9.52 -14.69 -0.78
CA SER A 267 -9.70 -16.04 -1.25
C SER A 267 -10.56 -15.94 -2.49
N SER A 268 -10.16 -16.64 -3.54
CA SER A 268 -10.94 -16.64 -4.76
C SER A 268 -12.31 -17.35 -4.57
N TYR A 269 -12.61 -17.79 -3.33
CA TYR A 269 -13.86 -18.37 -2.83
C TYR A 269 -14.83 -17.34 -2.22
N THR A 270 -14.57 -16.03 -2.30
CA THR A 270 -15.59 -14.99 -2.04
C THR A 270 -16.27 -14.57 -3.34
N ASN A 271 -17.61 -14.54 -3.37
CA ASN A 271 -18.33 -14.12 -4.57
C ASN A 271 -18.12 -12.60 -4.79
N PRO A 272 -17.55 -12.17 -5.93
CA PRO A 272 -17.26 -10.76 -6.20
C PRO A 272 -18.49 -9.89 -6.50
N ARG A 273 -19.67 -10.50 -6.75
CA ARG A 273 -20.92 -9.79 -7.01
C ARG A 273 -21.74 -9.58 -5.74
N ASP A 274 -21.86 -10.62 -4.93
CA ASP A 274 -22.52 -10.60 -3.64
C ASP A 274 -21.96 -11.74 -2.80
N ALA A 275 -21.19 -11.43 -1.75
CA ALA A 275 -20.52 -12.41 -0.91
C ALA A 275 -21.49 -13.40 -0.24
N PHE A 276 -22.77 -13.06 -0.12
CA PHE A 276 -23.79 -13.94 0.47
C PHE A 276 -24.48 -14.87 -0.54
N ASP A 277 -24.26 -14.68 -1.84
CA ASP A 277 -24.71 -15.55 -2.93
C ASP A 277 -23.63 -16.62 -3.20
N VAL A 278 -23.74 -17.74 -2.49
CA VAL A 278 -22.69 -18.78 -2.45
C VAL A 278 -22.72 -19.65 -3.70
N ASN A 279 -23.89 -19.78 -4.34
CA ASN A 279 -24.09 -20.60 -5.53
C ASN A 279 -24.04 -19.79 -6.85
N ASN A 280 -23.95 -18.46 -6.78
CA ASN A 280 -23.88 -17.51 -7.90
C ASN A 280 -25.10 -17.56 -8.83
N ASP A 281 -26.30 -17.77 -8.26
CA ASP A 281 -27.57 -17.73 -8.98
C ASP A 281 -28.19 -16.33 -9.06
N GLY A 282 -27.56 -15.35 -8.40
CA GLY A 282 -27.95 -13.94 -8.37
C GLY A 282 -28.97 -13.60 -7.28
N LEU A 283 -29.31 -14.53 -6.39
CA LEU A 283 -30.23 -14.32 -5.27
C LEU A 283 -29.68 -14.92 -3.98
N VAL A 284 -29.71 -14.16 -2.89
CA VAL A 284 -29.41 -14.71 -1.55
C VAL A 284 -30.66 -15.41 -1.01
N THR A 285 -30.62 -16.72 -0.90
CA THR A 285 -31.75 -17.55 -0.50
C THR A 285 -31.35 -18.58 0.57
N PRO A 286 -32.32 -19.26 1.21
CA PRO A 286 -32.00 -20.40 2.08
C PRO A 286 -31.23 -21.52 1.37
N GLN A 287 -31.19 -21.55 0.03
CA GLN A 287 -30.41 -22.53 -0.72
C GLN A 287 -28.91 -22.32 -0.56
N ASP A 288 -28.44 -21.08 -0.42
CA ASP A 288 -27.03 -20.75 -0.16
C ASP A 288 -26.55 -21.33 1.17
N VAL A 289 -27.37 -21.19 2.21
CA VAL A 289 -27.10 -21.79 3.52
C VAL A 289 -27.07 -23.32 3.45
N LEU A 290 -27.99 -23.93 2.69
CA LEU A 290 -28.05 -25.39 2.57
C LEU A 290 -26.81 -25.97 1.86
N VAL A 291 -26.31 -25.32 0.82
CA VAL A 291 -25.10 -25.79 0.13
C VAL A 291 -23.87 -25.68 1.04
N MET A 292 -23.76 -24.62 1.84
CA MET A 292 -22.68 -24.48 2.82
C MET A 292 -22.76 -25.54 3.92
N ILE A 293 -23.94 -25.79 4.50
CA ILE A 293 -24.09 -26.80 5.56
C ILE A 293 -23.77 -28.21 5.03
N ASN A 294 -24.16 -28.52 3.79
CA ASN A 294 -23.82 -29.81 3.18
C ASN A 294 -22.30 -29.94 2.99
N ASP A 295 -21.64 -28.90 2.48
CA ASP A 295 -20.19 -28.88 2.32
C ASP A 295 -19.45 -29.01 3.67
N MET A 296 -19.90 -28.26 4.68
CA MET A 296 -19.37 -28.29 6.06
C MET A 296 -19.52 -29.68 6.69
N ASN A 297 -20.67 -30.34 6.49
CA ASN A 297 -20.88 -31.69 7.02
C ASN A 297 -20.05 -32.75 6.29
N GLN A 298 -19.69 -32.51 5.03
CA GLN A 298 -18.93 -33.46 4.21
C GLN A 298 -17.42 -33.33 4.41
N TYR A 299 -16.90 -32.09 4.45
CA TYR A 299 -15.47 -31.81 4.44
C TYR A 299 -14.97 -31.11 5.71
N GLY A 300 -15.88 -30.66 6.57
CA GLY A 300 -15.54 -29.89 7.77
C GLY A 300 -15.08 -28.47 7.48
N ALA A 301 -14.76 -27.75 8.55
CA ALA A 301 -14.13 -26.44 8.48
C ALA A 301 -12.69 -26.59 7.99
N ARG A 302 -12.25 -25.71 7.09
CA ARG A 302 -10.95 -25.82 6.42
C ARG A 302 -10.50 -24.49 5.86
N THR A 303 -9.19 -24.33 5.71
CA THR A 303 -8.61 -23.25 4.91
C THR A 303 -8.85 -23.49 3.43
N LEU A 304 -9.28 -22.45 2.74
CA LEU A 304 -9.55 -22.49 1.31
C LEU A 304 -8.29 -22.10 0.53
N GLY A 305 -7.93 -22.91 -0.45
CA GLY A 305 -6.79 -22.65 -1.33
C GLY A 305 -7.13 -21.72 -2.51
N GLU A 306 -6.44 -21.90 -3.63
CA GLU A 306 -6.79 -21.23 -4.89
C GLU A 306 -8.17 -21.69 -5.39
N TRP A 307 -8.99 -20.76 -5.89
CA TRP A 307 -10.32 -21.11 -6.37
C TRP A 307 -10.30 -21.84 -7.68
N VAL A 308 -11.09 -22.90 -7.72
CA VAL A 308 -11.31 -23.68 -8.92
C VAL A 308 -12.57 -23.17 -9.62
N PRO A 309 -12.49 -22.80 -10.91
CA PRO A 309 -13.66 -22.37 -11.67
C PRO A 309 -14.82 -23.38 -11.59
N GLY A 310 -15.98 -22.90 -11.12
CA GLY A 310 -17.18 -23.72 -10.91
C GLY A 310 -17.39 -24.21 -9.48
N SER A 311 -16.49 -23.90 -8.55
CA SER A 311 -16.68 -24.12 -7.11
C SER A 311 -17.61 -23.07 -6.49
N LEU A 312 -18.25 -23.45 -5.38
CA LEU A 312 -19.06 -22.55 -4.55
C LEU A 312 -18.20 -21.46 -3.90
N TYR A 313 -18.83 -20.34 -3.55
CA TYR A 313 -18.19 -19.23 -2.86
C TYR A 313 -18.39 -19.32 -1.35
N LEU A 314 -17.59 -20.17 -0.71
CA LEU A 314 -17.80 -20.59 0.69
C LEU A 314 -17.32 -19.57 1.73
N ASP A 315 -16.39 -18.68 1.37
CA ASP A 315 -15.81 -17.68 2.28
C ASP A 315 -16.51 -16.34 2.07
N VAL A 316 -17.45 -16.04 2.98
CA VAL A 316 -18.33 -14.87 2.87
C VAL A 316 -17.81 -13.67 3.64
N ASN A 317 -16.90 -13.88 4.60
CA ASN A 317 -16.28 -12.83 5.41
C ASN A 317 -14.88 -12.43 4.91
N ALA A 318 -14.39 -13.11 3.86
CA ALA A 318 -13.10 -12.94 3.21
C ALA A 318 -11.89 -13.19 4.13
N ASP A 319 -12.01 -14.13 5.07
CA ASP A 319 -10.93 -14.47 6.00
C ASP A 319 -10.01 -15.61 5.52
N GLY A 320 -10.33 -16.24 4.38
CA GLY A 320 -9.56 -17.32 3.78
C GLY A 320 -9.90 -18.72 4.28
N ASP A 321 -10.76 -18.83 5.28
CA ASP A 321 -11.23 -20.09 5.84
C ASP A 321 -12.73 -20.30 5.54
N PHE A 322 -13.16 -21.57 5.52
CA PHE A 322 -14.57 -21.91 5.57
C PHE A 322 -14.90 -22.45 6.96
N THR A 323 -15.69 -21.69 7.71
CA THR A 323 -16.03 -21.98 9.11
C THR A 323 -17.54 -21.84 9.35
N PRO A 324 -18.05 -22.25 10.53
CA PRO A 324 -19.44 -21.96 10.90
C PRO A 324 -19.77 -20.46 10.98
N ALA A 325 -18.77 -19.58 11.06
CA ALA A 325 -18.98 -18.14 11.06
C ALA A 325 -19.52 -17.64 9.70
N ASP A 326 -19.04 -18.24 8.60
CA ASP A 326 -19.51 -17.93 7.25
C ASP A 326 -20.98 -18.27 7.05
N ILE A 327 -21.35 -19.47 7.52
CA ILE A 327 -22.75 -19.95 7.47
C ILE A 327 -23.65 -19.02 8.28
N LEU A 328 -23.20 -18.59 9.46
CA LEU A 328 -23.96 -17.71 10.33
C LEU A 328 -24.15 -16.32 9.71
N ALA A 329 -23.17 -15.81 8.97
CA ALA A 329 -23.26 -14.55 8.25
C ALA A 329 -24.41 -14.56 7.22
N VAL A 330 -24.53 -15.61 6.41
CA VAL A 330 -25.64 -15.75 5.44
C VAL A 330 -26.99 -15.90 6.14
N ILE A 331 -27.05 -16.65 7.24
CA ILE A 331 -28.30 -16.79 8.04
C ILE A 331 -28.74 -15.43 8.61
N ASN A 332 -27.80 -14.63 9.13
CA ASN A 332 -28.12 -13.31 9.66
C ASN A 332 -28.64 -12.39 8.54
N ARG A 333 -28.00 -12.40 7.37
CA ARG A 333 -28.45 -11.65 6.19
C ARG A 333 -29.90 -11.99 5.80
N LEU A 334 -30.23 -13.28 5.74
CA LEU A 334 -31.58 -13.75 5.42
C LEU A 334 -32.60 -13.37 6.50
N ASN A 335 -32.21 -13.40 7.77
CA ASN A 335 -33.07 -12.99 8.87
C ASN A 335 -33.30 -11.48 8.88
N ASP A 336 -32.31 -10.67 8.49
CA ASP A 336 -32.45 -9.23 8.35
C ASP A 336 -33.41 -8.88 7.20
N ASP A 337 -33.27 -9.55 6.06
CA ASP A 337 -34.22 -9.42 4.93
C ASP A 337 -35.64 -9.89 5.30
N ALA A 338 -35.77 -10.88 6.18
CA ALA A 338 -37.04 -11.38 6.66
C ALA A 338 -37.66 -10.53 7.79
N SER A 339 -36.88 -9.72 8.51
CA SER A 339 -37.31 -9.02 9.74
C SER A 339 -37.48 -7.50 9.61
N GLY A 340 -37.02 -6.87 8.52
CA GLY A 340 -37.08 -5.41 8.40
C GLY A 340 -37.12 -4.87 6.98
N GLY A 341 -38.32 -4.59 6.47
CA GLY A 341 -38.51 -3.70 5.33
C GLY A 341 -38.03 -2.28 5.64
N THR A 342 -36.84 -1.92 5.12
CA THR A 342 -36.47 -0.57 4.65
C THR A 342 -35.18 -0.68 3.85
N ALA A 343 -35.29 -1.04 2.58
CA ALA A 343 -34.26 -0.72 1.60
C ALA A 343 -34.34 0.78 1.26
N PRO A 344 -33.21 1.50 1.09
CA PRO A 344 -33.23 2.78 0.41
C PRO A 344 -33.69 2.55 -1.03
N ALA A 345 -34.71 3.31 -1.44
CA ALA A 345 -35.33 3.21 -2.75
C ALA A 345 -34.32 3.40 -3.90
N SER A 346 -34.14 2.35 -4.69
CA SER A 346 -33.92 2.43 -6.13
C SER A 346 -35.16 1.86 -6.80
N GLY A 347 -35.76 2.62 -7.72
CA GLY A 347 -37.14 2.45 -8.19
C GLY A 347 -37.41 1.22 -9.06
N GLY A 348 -38.64 0.72 -8.96
CA GLY A 348 -39.22 -0.30 -9.82
C GLY A 348 -40.56 -0.78 -9.26
N GLU A 349 -41.65 -0.35 -9.90
CA GLU A 349 -43.05 -0.55 -9.51
C GLU A 349 -43.61 -1.96 -9.78
N GLY A 350 -44.40 -2.54 -8.87
CA GLY A 350 -45.16 -3.77 -9.15
C GLY A 350 -45.66 -4.54 -7.92
N GLU A 351 -46.97 -4.66 -7.79
CA GLU A 351 -47.77 -5.13 -6.65
C GLU A 351 -47.58 -6.61 -6.25
N TRP A 352 -47.47 -6.89 -4.94
CA TRP A 352 -48.40 -7.80 -4.25
C TRP A 352 -48.28 -7.68 -2.72
N SER A 353 -49.42 -7.57 -2.04
CA SER A 353 -49.53 -7.60 -0.58
C SER A 353 -50.12 -8.93 -0.15
N PRO A 354 -49.42 -9.73 0.67
CA PRO A 354 -50.08 -10.66 1.56
C PRO A 354 -50.34 -9.98 2.90
N SER A 355 -51.60 -10.05 3.32
CA SER A 355 -52.11 -9.61 4.62
C SER A 355 -51.31 -10.18 5.79
N ALA A 356 -50.98 -9.31 6.73
CA ALA A 356 -50.43 -9.67 8.04
C ALA A 356 -51.36 -10.62 8.82
N ALA A 357 -50.92 -11.87 9.02
CA ALA A 357 -51.35 -12.71 10.12
C ALA A 357 -50.36 -13.87 10.33
N GLU A 358 -49.85 -13.94 11.56
CA GLU A 358 -49.19 -15.09 12.20
C GLU A 358 -47.76 -15.45 11.80
N ILE A 359 -46.77 -14.87 12.50
CA ILE A 359 -45.72 -15.69 13.15
C ILE A 359 -45.49 -15.15 14.57
N SER A 360 -45.86 -15.98 15.55
CA SER A 360 -45.68 -15.77 16.98
C SER A 360 -44.19 -15.71 17.34
N SER A 361 -43.79 -14.67 18.06
CA SER A 361 -42.44 -14.51 18.62
C SER A 361 -42.03 -15.73 19.46
N VAL A 362 -41.07 -16.52 18.97
CA VAL A 362 -40.35 -17.49 19.80
C VAL A 362 -39.15 -16.77 20.40
N THR A 363 -39.29 -16.31 21.64
CA THR A 363 -38.17 -15.85 22.46
C THR A 363 -37.30 -17.05 22.84
N VAL A 364 -36.06 -17.08 22.37
CA VAL A 364 -35.03 -18.01 22.86
C VAL A 364 -34.24 -17.29 23.96
N PRO A 365 -34.10 -17.84 25.19
CA PRO A 365 -33.38 -17.18 26.26
C PRO A 365 -31.86 -17.24 26.03
N LEU A 366 -31.20 -16.09 26.22
CA LEU A 366 -29.76 -15.91 26.21
C LEU A 366 -29.12 -16.63 27.41
N ALA A 367 -28.33 -17.68 27.17
CA ALA A 367 -27.56 -18.35 28.22
C ALA A 367 -26.26 -17.57 28.48
N THR A 368 -26.07 -17.13 29.73
CA THR A 368 -24.84 -16.51 30.24
C THR A 368 -23.69 -17.53 30.32
N PRO A 369 -22.47 -17.21 29.86
CA PRO A 369 -21.33 -18.11 30.01
C PRO A 369 -20.87 -18.14 31.46
N THR A 370 -20.86 -19.34 32.06
CA THR A 370 -20.28 -19.57 33.39
C THR A 370 -18.82 -19.97 33.22
N ALA A 371 -17.92 -19.16 33.77
CA ALA A 371 -16.49 -19.44 33.83
C ALA A 371 -16.22 -20.65 34.75
N ALA A 372 -15.70 -21.74 34.18
CA ALA A 372 -15.11 -22.84 34.94
C ALA A 372 -13.58 -22.72 34.85
N ALA A 373 -12.97 -22.24 35.93
CA ALA A 373 -11.53 -22.28 36.13
C ALA A 373 -11.08 -23.75 36.29
N VAL A 374 -10.19 -24.22 35.40
CA VAL A 374 -9.50 -25.50 35.56
C VAL A 374 -8.06 -25.20 36.00
N SER A 375 -7.71 -25.74 37.16
CA SER A 375 -6.43 -25.59 37.85
C SER A 375 -5.28 -26.30 37.13
N VAL A 376 -4.15 -25.60 37.03
CA VAL A 376 -2.85 -26.12 36.54
C VAL A 376 -2.31 -27.17 37.52
N GLY A 377 -2.14 -28.39 37.05
CA GLY A 377 -1.44 -29.50 37.71
C GLY A 377 -0.60 -30.25 36.67
N ALA A 378 0.67 -30.46 36.99
CA ALA A 378 1.74 -30.87 36.09
C ALA A 378 1.66 -32.35 35.61
N GLU A 379 2.44 -32.60 34.56
CA GLU A 379 2.93 -33.88 34.00
C GLU A 379 1.93 -34.80 33.29
N VAL A 380 1.99 -34.86 31.94
CA VAL A 380 1.84 -36.13 31.19
C VAL A 380 2.68 -36.12 29.89
N ASP A 381 3.57 -37.09 29.86
CA ASP A 381 4.22 -37.85 28.77
C ASP A 381 3.78 -37.63 27.30
N SER A 382 4.78 -37.61 26.41
CA SER A 382 4.64 -37.63 24.94
C SER A 382 4.07 -38.97 24.45
N PRO A 383 3.06 -39.00 23.56
CA PRO A 383 2.60 -40.26 22.98
C PRO A 383 3.52 -40.73 21.84
N SER A 384 4.02 -41.96 21.99
CA SER A 384 4.76 -42.73 21.00
C SER A 384 3.87 -43.16 19.82
N ALA A 385 4.44 -43.10 18.62
CA ALA A 385 3.84 -43.59 17.37
C ALA A 385 3.63 -45.12 17.39
N ALA A 386 2.36 -45.55 17.39
CA ALA A 386 1.92 -46.86 16.90
C ALA A 386 0.38 -46.88 16.84
N GLY A 387 -0.19 -46.86 15.64
CA GLY A 387 -1.62 -47.15 15.47
C GLY A 387 -2.28 -46.49 14.28
N ILE A 388 -1.85 -46.79 13.06
CA ILE A 388 -2.70 -46.74 11.86
C ILE A 388 -2.25 -47.86 10.91
N ASP A 389 -2.57 -49.09 11.30
CA ASP A 389 -2.73 -50.21 10.38
C ASP A 389 -4.19 -50.63 10.46
N SER A 390 -4.78 -51.02 9.33
CA SER A 390 -6.21 -51.25 9.06
C SER A 390 -7.03 -50.00 8.72
N LEU A 391 -7.13 -49.69 7.42
CA LEU A 391 -8.41 -49.60 6.68
C LEU A 391 -8.11 -49.45 5.16
N PHE A 392 -8.87 -50.16 4.33
CA PHE A 392 -8.85 -50.21 2.84
C PHE A 392 -7.80 -51.18 2.24
N ALA A 393 -8.01 -52.50 2.18
CA ALA A 393 -8.98 -53.30 1.40
C ALA A 393 -8.72 -53.33 -0.12
N GLU A 394 -8.47 -54.54 -0.63
CA GLU A 394 -8.15 -54.97 -2.00
C GLU A 394 -9.25 -54.65 -3.04
N SER A 395 -8.86 -54.31 -4.28
CA SER A 395 -9.43 -54.90 -5.51
C SER A 395 -8.68 -54.51 -6.79
N ASP A 396 -8.22 -55.55 -7.50
CA ASP A 396 -8.20 -55.76 -8.95
C ASP A 396 -7.25 -55.01 -9.92
N GLU A 397 -7.03 -55.75 -11.00
CA GLU A 397 -5.91 -55.80 -11.94
C GLU A 397 -5.74 -54.62 -12.92
N GLY A 398 -4.47 -54.38 -13.27
CA GLY A 398 -3.94 -54.20 -14.64
C GLY A 398 -4.70 -53.33 -15.65
N ASP A 399 -4.13 -52.17 -16.00
CA ASP A 399 -3.59 -51.90 -17.34
C ASP A 399 -3.04 -50.46 -17.44
N ASP A 400 -1.79 -50.38 -17.92
CA ASP A 400 -1.15 -49.28 -18.65
C ASP A 400 -1.41 -47.83 -18.25
N LEU A 401 -0.44 -47.19 -17.56
CA LEU A 401 0.19 -45.95 -18.06
C LEU A 401 1.65 -45.88 -17.58
N ASP A 402 2.54 -45.68 -18.55
CA ASP A 402 3.99 -45.54 -18.44
C ASP A 402 4.35 -44.08 -18.12
N ASP A 403 4.83 -43.81 -16.91
CA ASP A 403 5.60 -42.62 -16.59
C ASP A 403 6.77 -42.95 -15.64
N GLY A 404 7.84 -43.46 -16.24
CA GLY A 404 9.11 -43.63 -15.56
C GLY A 404 9.69 -42.34 -14.96
N ARG A 405 10.41 -42.55 -13.84
CA ARG A 405 11.43 -41.70 -13.21
C ARG A 405 10.95 -40.57 -12.28
N PHE A 406 10.62 -40.96 -11.05
CA PHE A 406 11.10 -40.24 -9.87
C PHE A 406 11.90 -41.22 -9.01
N ALA A 407 13.18 -40.91 -8.77
CA ALA A 407 14.02 -41.66 -7.87
C ALA A 407 13.43 -41.56 -6.45
N SER A 408 13.07 -42.69 -5.86
CA SER A 408 12.70 -42.73 -4.44
C SER A 408 13.94 -42.40 -3.62
N LEU A 409 13.96 -41.24 -2.99
CA LEU A 409 14.97 -40.90 -1.98
C LEU A 409 14.90 -41.93 -0.86
N SER A 410 16.06 -42.44 -0.43
CA SER A 410 16.15 -43.37 0.69
C SER A 410 15.79 -42.65 1.99
N GLN A 411 15.31 -43.39 3.00
CA GLN A 411 14.95 -42.83 4.30
C GLN A 411 16.12 -42.06 4.96
N HIS A 412 17.36 -42.47 4.67
CA HIS A 412 18.56 -41.77 5.13
C HIS A 412 18.72 -40.38 4.49
N GLU A 413 18.35 -40.22 3.22
CA GLU A 413 18.39 -38.91 2.52
C GLU A 413 17.27 -37.98 2.99
N LEU A 414 16.11 -38.53 3.37
CA LEU A 414 15.02 -37.76 3.98
C LEU A 414 15.38 -37.30 5.40
N ASP A 415 16.05 -38.14 6.18
CA ASP A 415 16.48 -37.81 7.55
C ASP A 415 17.61 -36.76 7.59
N ASP A 416 18.46 -36.71 6.55
CA ASP A 416 19.49 -35.68 6.39
C ASP A 416 18.89 -34.34 5.92
N LEU A 417 17.83 -34.37 5.11
CA LEU A 417 17.09 -33.18 4.70
C LEU A 417 16.30 -32.56 5.88
N ASP A 418 15.71 -33.40 6.73
CA ASP A 418 14.97 -32.95 7.92
C ASP A 418 15.90 -32.25 8.94
N LYS A 419 17.13 -32.77 9.12
CA LYS A 419 18.17 -32.11 9.93
C LYS A 419 18.66 -30.78 9.36
N TRP A 420 18.64 -30.62 8.03
CA TRP A 420 19.03 -29.39 7.38
C TRP A 420 17.96 -28.30 7.53
N ILE A 421 16.68 -28.66 7.43
CA ILE A 421 15.53 -27.75 7.59
C ILE A 421 15.39 -27.27 9.05
N THR A 422 15.80 -28.08 10.02
CA THR A 422 15.66 -27.78 11.46
C THR A 422 16.90 -27.13 12.11
N ALA A 423 17.98 -26.86 11.37
CA ALA A 423 19.16 -26.20 11.90
C ALA A 423 18.96 -24.67 12.04
N ASP A 424 18.64 -24.24 13.25
CA ASP A 424 18.41 -22.83 13.66
C ASP A 424 19.73 -22.07 13.91
N ASP A 425 20.54 -21.82 12.88
CA ASP A 425 21.64 -20.83 12.96
C ASP A 425 21.73 -19.98 11.68
N LYS A 426 21.07 -18.81 11.72
CA LYS A 426 20.90 -17.85 10.61
C LYS A 426 22.05 -16.85 10.51
N THR A 427 23.31 -17.29 10.52
CA THR A 427 24.44 -16.33 10.55
C THR A 427 25.49 -16.43 9.44
N ASN A 428 25.38 -17.33 8.46
CA ASN A 428 26.39 -17.38 7.39
C ASN A 428 25.86 -17.85 6.02
N VAL A 429 25.32 -16.93 5.22
CA VAL A 429 24.68 -17.23 3.91
C VAL A 429 25.70 -17.61 2.82
N SER A 430 27.01 -17.39 3.02
CA SER A 430 28.03 -17.72 2.01
C SER A 430 28.49 -19.18 2.02
N GLU A 431 28.16 -19.97 3.05
CA GLU A 431 28.41 -21.42 3.08
C GLU A 431 27.19 -22.22 2.58
N TRP A 432 26.09 -21.54 2.24
CA TRP A 432 24.83 -22.15 1.78
C TRP A 432 24.87 -22.54 0.29
N ASP A 433 25.59 -21.80 -0.54
CA ASP A 433 25.72 -22.09 -1.98
C ASP A 433 26.59 -23.35 -2.22
N ASP A 434 27.72 -23.47 -1.53
CA ASP A 434 28.67 -24.56 -1.73
C ASP A 434 28.12 -25.93 -1.27
N GLY A 435 27.22 -25.96 -0.28
CA GLY A 435 26.60 -27.20 0.22
C GLY A 435 25.47 -27.72 -0.65
N LEU A 436 24.67 -26.81 -1.23
CA LEU A 436 23.54 -27.15 -2.08
C LEU A 436 24.01 -27.61 -3.47
N ASP A 437 25.09 -27.00 -3.99
CA ASP A 437 25.75 -27.42 -5.23
C ASP A 437 26.45 -28.79 -5.11
N ALA A 438 26.98 -29.14 -3.93
CA ALA A 438 27.58 -30.45 -3.68
C ALA A 438 26.53 -31.59 -3.69
N ILE A 439 25.35 -31.35 -3.10
CA ILE A 439 24.25 -32.33 -3.05
C ILE A 439 23.56 -32.44 -4.42
N LEU A 440 23.33 -31.33 -5.11
CA LEU A 440 22.80 -31.34 -6.48
C LEU A 440 23.78 -31.97 -7.49
N GLY A 441 25.09 -31.80 -7.28
CA GLY A 441 26.14 -32.41 -8.09
C GLY A 441 26.18 -33.94 -7.99
N GLU A 442 25.91 -34.51 -6.82
CA GLU A 442 25.87 -35.97 -6.62
C GLU A 442 24.56 -36.59 -7.15
N ILE A 443 23.44 -35.87 -7.08
CA ILE A 443 22.14 -36.27 -7.63
C ILE A 443 22.13 -36.22 -9.17
N LEU A 444 22.79 -35.23 -9.78
CA LEU A 444 22.81 -35.05 -11.26
C LEU A 444 24.02 -35.73 -11.95
N GLY A 445 25.05 -36.12 -11.21
CA GLY A 445 26.27 -36.77 -11.72
C GLY A 445 26.12 -38.24 -12.16
N GLY A 446 24.99 -38.88 -11.85
CA GLY A 446 24.72 -40.28 -12.21
C GLY A 446 24.25 -40.54 -13.66
N VAL A 447 24.22 -39.52 -14.54
CA VAL A 447 23.61 -39.59 -15.89
C VAL A 447 24.64 -39.58 -17.03
N ALA A 448 25.89 -39.99 -16.79
CA ALA A 448 26.88 -40.15 -17.86
C ALA A 448 27.75 -41.42 -17.70
N SER A 449 27.18 -42.57 -18.07
CA SER A 449 27.89 -43.69 -18.72
C SER A 449 26.94 -44.61 -19.45
#